data_AF-A0A961TR22-F1
#
_entry.id   AF-A0A961TR22-F1
#
_cell.length_a   1.000
_cell.length_b   1.000
_cell.length_c   1.000
_cell.angle_alpha   90.00
_cell.angle_beta   90.00
_cell.angle_gamma   90.00
#
_symmetry.space_group_name_H-M   'P 1'
#
loop_
_entity.id
_entity.type
_entity.pdbx_description
1 polymer ?
#
loop_
_entity_poly.entity_id
_entity_poly.type
_entity_poly.pdbx_seq_one_letter_code
_entity_poly.pdbx_strand_id
1 'polypeptide(L)'
;DAGNKAQAFQLIWPYSDFLLHDMGDGLADGQQVGLAGGSEWRTQPLWGIGLTRTVSGHTYFLHDGRARNLTEAILWHGGEAEPAREAFRSMEKAERDALIAFLESL
;
A
#
# COMPACT_ATOMS: atom_id res chain seq x y z
N ASP A 1 -0.56 -5.71 -27.23
CA ASP A 1 -1.96 -6.02 -27.54
C ASP A 1 -2.38 -7.21 -26.68
N ALA A 2 -3.50 -7.12 -25.97
CA ALA A 2 -3.96 -8.22 -25.12
C ALA A 2 -4.63 -9.26 -26.03
N GLY A 3 -3.89 -10.28 -26.46
CA GLY A 3 -4.38 -11.33 -27.37
C GLY A 3 -5.60 -12.10 -26.83
N ASN A 4 -5.89 -11.98 -25.53
CA ASN A 4 -7.11 -12.48 -24.91
C ASN A 4 -8.15 -11.36 -24.75
N LYS A 5 -9.24 -11.44 -25.53
CA LYS A 5 -10.35 -10.48 -25.46
C LYS A 5 -10.95 -10.31 -24.07
N ALA A 6 -10.86 -11.34 -23.21
CA ALA A 6 -11.35 -11.26 -21.82
C ALA A 6 -10.57 -10.25 -20.96
N GLN A 7 -9.37 -9.84 -21.38
CA GLN A 7 -8.52 -8.86 -20.68
C GLN A 7 -8.57 -7.46 -21.32
N ALA A 8 -9.26 -7.31 -22.45
CA ALA A 8 -9.39 -6.02 -23.13
C ALA A 8 -10.50 -5.16 -22.52
N PHE A 9 -10.31 -3.84 -22.50
CA PHE A 9 -11.30 -2.84 -22.06
C PHE A 9 -11.92 -3.09 -20.68
N GLN A 10 -11.15 -3.69 -19.76
CA GLN A 10 -11.63 -3.94 -18.40
C GLN A 10 -11.62 -2.63 -17.60
N LEU A 11 -12.72 -2.37 -16.89
CA LEU A 11 -12.73 -1.37 -15.84
C LEU A 11 -12.08 -1.97 -14.59
N ILE A 12 -11.08 -1.28 -14.07
CA ILE A 12 -10.32 -1.71 -12.89
C ILE A 12 -10.35 -0.62 -11.83
N TRP A 13 -10.34 -1.03 -10.56
CA TRP A 13 -10.23 -0.15 -9.41
C TRP A 13 -8.92 -0.48 -8.68
N PRO A 14 -7.83 0.24 -8.98
CA PRO A 14 -6.51 -0.10 -8.44
C PRO A 14 -6.34 0.31 -6.97
N TYR A 15 -7.27 1.09 -6.41
CA TYR A 15 -7.13 1.74 -5.10
C TYR A 15 -5.80 2.48 -4.96
N SER A 16 -5.41 3.18 -6.01
CA SER A 16 -4.21 4.01 -6.09
C SER A 16 -4.44 5.12 -7.13
N ASP A 17 -3.81 6.26 -6.91
CA ASP A 17 -3.73 7.38 -7.85
C ASP A 17 -2.43 7.35 -8.70
N PHE A 18 -1.53 6.41 -8.40
CA PHE A 18 -0.20 6.26 -9.01
C PHE A 18 0.71 7.50 -8.88
N LEU A 19 0.42 8.41 -7.96
CA LEU A 19 1.26 9.58 -7.70
C LEU A 19 2.36 9.25 -6.69
N LEU A 20 3.32 10.17 -6.58
CA LEU A 20 4.32 10.18 -5.50
C LEU A 20 3.73 10.86 -4.28
N HIS A 21 3.96 10.28 -3.12
CA HIS A 21 3.58 10.87 -1.83
C HIS A 21 4.75 10.80 -0.86
N ASP A 22 4.87 11.82 -0.02
CA ASP A 22 5.79 11.81 1.10
C ASP A 22 5.33 10.79 2.17
N MET A 23 6.12 9.73 2.35
CA MET A 23 5.91 8.70 3.37
C MET A 23 6.51 9.07 4.74
N GLY A 24 7.17 10.23 4.84
CA GLY A 24 7.84 10.75 6.02
C GLY A 24 9.22 10.15 6.30
N ASP A 25 9.97 10.81 7.18
CA ASP A 25 11.37 10.47 7.49
C ASP A 25 11.57 9.02 7.96
N GLY A 26 10.58 8.43 8.64
CA GLY A 26 10.66 7.04 9.12
C GLY A 26 10.71 5.99 8.00
N LEU A 27 10.31 6.38 6.79
CA LEU A 27 10.29 5.56 5.57
C LEU A 27 11.13 6.20 4.45
N ALA A 28 12.01 7.15 4.79
CA ALA A 28 12.94 7.71 3.82
C ALA A 28 14.15 6.77 3.61
N ASP A 29 14.57 6.55 2.36
CA ASP A 29 15.79 5.81 2.03
C ASP A 29 17.03 6.72 1.82
N GLY A 30 16.81 8.04 1.86
CA GLY A 30 17.83 9.07 1.66
C GLY A 30 18.34 9.18 0.23
N GLN A 31 17.74 8.48 -0.74
CA GLN A 31 18.15 8.49 -2.14
C GLN A 31 17.24 9.41 -2.94
N GLN A 32 17.83 10.37 -3.66
CA GLN A 32 17.09 11.18 -4.62
C GLN A 32 17.01 10.46 -5.98
N VAL A 33 15.80 10.37 -6.54
CA VAL A 33 15.57 9.80 -7.87
C VAL A 33 14.90 10.85 -8.76
N GLY A 34 15.71 11.53 -9.58
CA GLY A 34 15.23 12.66 -10.38
C GLY A 34 14.81 13.82 -9.49
N LEU A 35 13.53 14.21 -9.54
CA LEU A 35 12.96 15.24 -8.67
C LEU A 35 12.39 14.67 -7.36
N ALA A 36 12.22 13.35 -7.26
CA ALA A 36 11.70 12.70 -6.06
C ALA A 36 12.77 12.64 -4.96
N GLY A 37 12.45 13.15 -3.77
CA GLY A 37 13.26 12.97 -2.57
C GLY A 37 13.17 11.55 -2.01
N GLY A 38 14.04 11.22 -1.07
CA GLY A 38 14.12 9.85 -0.51
C GLY A 38 12.92 9.42 0.32
N SER A 39 12.01 10.34 0.66
CA SER A 39 10.74 10.02 1.33
C SER A 39 9.55 9.91 0.38
N GLU A 40 9.73 10.25 -0.91
CA GLU A 40 8.65 10.24 -1.89
C GLU A 40 8.56 8.89 -2.60
N TRP A 41 7.42 8.22 -2.44
CA TRP A 41 7.18 6.90 -3.03
C TRP A 41 5.89 6.88 -3.82
N ARG A 42 5.89 6.13 -4.93
CA ARG A 42 4.69 5.94 -5.72
C ARG A 42 3.71 5.01 -4.99
N THR A 43 2.46 5.44 -4.84
CA THR A 43 1.38 4.60 -4.31
C THR A 43 1.21 3.36 -5.19
N GLN A 44 1.55 2.18 -4.66
CA GLN A 44 1.32 0.91 -5.36
C GLN A 44 -0.18 0.61 -5.38
N PRO A 45 -0.71 0.06 -6.49
CA PRO A 45 -2.10 -0.37 -6.53
C PRO A 45 -2.33 -1.51 -5.53
N LEU A 46 -3.45 -1.47 -4.80
CA LEU A 46 -3.79 -2.47 -3.79
C LEU A 46 -4.49 -3.72 -4.37
N TRP A 47 -4.78 -3.73 -5.67
CA TRP A 47 -5.31 -4.92 -6.33
C TRP A 47 -4.39 -6.15 -6.15
N GLY A 48 -4.93 -7.26 -5.65
CA GLY A 48 -4.15 -8.45 -5.33
C GLY A 48 -3.25 -8.33 -4.10
N ILE A 49 -3.36 -7.28 -3.27
CA ILE A 49 -2.55 -7.17 -2.05
C ILE A 49 -2.84 -8.31 -1.07
N GLY A 50 -4.07 -8.81 -1.01
CA GLY A 50 -4.44 -9.98 -0.21
C GLY A 50 -3.80 -11.28 -0.71
N LEU A 51 -3.37 -11.32 -1.97
CA LEU A 51 -2.71 -12.47 -2.58
C LEU A 51 -1.19 -12.51 -2.36
N THR A 52 -0.59 -11.52 -1.68
CA THR A 52 0.88 -11.42 -1.47
C THR A 52 1.50 -12.73 -0.96
N ARG A 53 0.86 -13.38 0.04
CA ARG A 53 1.34 -14.67 0.57
C ARG A 53 1.34 -15.76 -0.50
N THR A 54 0.28 -15.84 -1.28
CA THR A 54 0.08 -16.86 -2.31
C THR A 54 1.09 -16.70 -3.44
N VAL A 55 1.36 -15.46 -3.87
CA VAL A 55 2.23 -15.20 -5.03
C VAL A 55 3.71 -15.11 -4.67
N SER A 56 4.05 -14.59 -3.49
CA SER A 56 5.44 -14.33 -3.08
C SER A 56 5.97 -15.30 -2.02
N GLY A 57 5.11 -16.09 -1.37
CA GLY A 57 5.52 -17.00 -0.29
C GLY A 57 5.89 -16.28 1.02
N HIS A 58 5.51 -15.02 1.20
CA HIS A 58 5.68 -14.21 2.42
C HIS A 58 4.64 -13.07 2.48
N THR A 59 4.58 -12.31 3.59
CA THR A 59 3.67 -11.16 3.80
C THR A 59 4.48 -9.92 4.18
N TYR A 60 5.44 -9.54 3.32
CA TYR A 60 6.26 -8.36 3.57
C TYR A 60 5.76 -7.20 2.71
N PHE A 61 5.55 -6.05 3.34
CA PHE A 61 4.99 -4.85 2.72
C PHE A 61 5.91 -3.65 2.91
N LEU A 62 5.56 -2.55 2.23
CA LEU A 62 6.37 -1.33 2.05
C LEU A 62 7.59 -1.57 1.15
N HIS A 63 8.20 -0.48 0.68
CA HIS A 63 9.28 -0.54 -0.32
C HIS A 63 10.53 -1.26 0.18
N ASP A 64 10.73 -1.34 1.50
CA ASP A 64 11.86 -2.02 2.13
C ASP A 64 11.48 -3.36 2.80
N GLY A 65 10.22 -3.79 2.68
CA GLY A 65 9.74 -5.06 3.20
C GLY A 65 9.68 -5.14 4.73
N ARG A 66 9.77 -4.03 5.48
CA ARG A 66 9.83 -4.09 6.95
C ARG A 66 8.55 -4.57 7.62
N ALA A 67 7.39 -4.35 6.99
CA ALA A 67 6.09 -4.64 7.58
C ALA A 67 5.68 -6.09 7.31
N ARG A 68 5.37 -6.86 8.36
CA ARG A 68 5.08 -8.30 8.27
C ARG A 68 3.61 -8.63 8.02
N ASN A 69 2.75 -7.62 8.11
CA ASN A 69 1.32 -7.69 7.87
C ASN A 69 0.77 -6.29 7.53
N LEU A 70 -0.48 -6.23 7.10
CA LEU A 70 -1.15 -4.99 6.71
C LEU A 70 -1.30 -3.99 7.87
N THR A 71 -1.51 -4.47 9.09
CA THR A 71 -1.59 -3.61 10.29
C THR A 71 -0.27 -2.90 10.53
N GLU A 72 0.85 -3.62 10.47
CA GLU A 72 2.19 -3.01 10.57
C GLU A 72 2.43 -2.03 9.42
N ALA A 73 2.05 -2.37 8.19
CA ALA A 73 2.21 -1.48 7.05
C ALA A 73 1.48 -0.15 7.29
N ILE A 74 0.20 -0.21 7.69
CA ILE A 74 -0.61 0.96 8.03
C ILE A 74 0.05 1.79 9.13
N LEU A 75 0.55 1.15 10.19
CA LEU A 75 1.16 1.85 11.33
C LEU A 75 2.55 2.43 11.05
N TRP A 76 3.23 2.00 9.99
CA TRP A 76 4.51 2.58 9.56
C TRP A 76 4.34 3.85 8.72
N HIS A 77 3.17 4.08 8.12
CA HIS A 77 2.94 5.26 7.30
C HIS A 77 3.02 6.56 8.12
N GLY A 78 3.86 7.49 7.67
CA GLY A 78 3.92 8.87 8.16
C GLY A 78 3.68 9.86 7.03
N GLY A 79 4.29 11.05 7.13
CA GLY A 79 4.22 12.08 6.10
C GLY A 79 2.77 12.48 5.78
N GLU A 80 2.40 12.44 4.50
CA GLU A 80 1.03 12.76 4.06
C GLU A 80 -0.02 11.78 4.59
N ALA A 81 0.37 10.53 4.87
CA ALA A 81 -0.53 9.49 5.36
C ALA A 81 -0.68 9.47 6.89
N GLU A 82 0.02 10.35 7.61
CA GLU A 82 -0.04 10.48 9.07
C GLU A 82 -1.49 10.59 9.61
N PRO A 83 -2.39 11.43 9.05
CA PRO A 83 -3.76 11.52 9.54
C PRO A 83 -4.54 10.21 9.36
N ALA A 84 -4.30 9.48 8.27
CA ALA A 84 -4.94 8.18 8.01
C ALA A 84 -4.43 7.10 8.97
N ARG A 85 -3.13 7.10 9.28
CA ARG A 85 -2.57 6.23 10.32
C ARG A 85 -3.23 6.48 11.67
N GLU A 86 -3.36 7.75 12.06
CA GLU A 86 -3.97 8.11 13.35
C GLU A 86 -5.47 7.77 13.41
N ALA A 87 -6.18 7.91 12.29
CA ALA A 87 -7.56 7.43 12.18
C ALA A 87 -7.63 5.91 12.41
N PHE A 88 -6.77 5.12 11.75
CA PHE A 88 -6.72 3.67 11.97
C PHE A 88 -6.35 3.30 13.42
N ARG A 89 -5.39 4.00 14.01
CA ARG A 89 -4.97 3.79 15.42
C ARG A 89 -6.12 4.05 16.39
N SER A 90 -6.99 5.00 16.10
CA SER A 90 -8.13 5.38 16.95
C SER A 90 -9.43 4.64 16.67
N MET A 91 -9.53 3.88 15.57
CA MET A 91 -10.70 3.05 15.24
C MET A 91 -11.03 2.04 16.35
N GLU A 92 -12.31 1.66 16.44
CA GLU A 92 -12.70 0.52 17.25
C GLU A 92 -12.13 -0.78 16.66
N LYS A 93 -11.95 -1.80 17.51
CA LYS A 93 -11.36 -3.07 17.05
C LYS A 93 -12.14 -3.66 15.87
N ALA A 94 -13.48 -3.63 15.93
CA ALA A 94 -14.33 -4.19 14.88
C ALA A 94 -14.15 -3.46 13.54
N GLU A 95 -13.94 -2.15 13.55
CA GLU A 95 -13.70 -1.36 12.34
C GLU A 95 -12.32 -1.65 11.75
N ARG A 96 -11.29 -1.78 12.60
CA ARG A 96 -9.96 -2.22 12.15
C ARG A 96 -10.01 -3.61 11.53
N ASP A 97 -10.68 -4.57 12.18
CA ASP A 97 -10.81 -5.93 11.66
C ASP A 97 -11.52 -5.93 10.30
N ALA A 98 -12.57 -5.12 10.14
CA ALA A 98 -13.30 -4.98 8.88
C ALA A 98 -12.44 -4.36 7.76
N LEU A 99 -11.63 -3.34 8.07
CA LEU A 99 -10.70 -2.75 7.10
C LEU A 99 -9.63 -3.75 6.66
N ILE A 100 -9.04 -4.49 7.59
CA ILE A 100 -8.05 -5.52 7.26
C ILE A 100 -8.67 -6.62 6.42
N ALA A 101 -9.87 -7.10 6.77
CA ALA A 101 -10.59 -8.10 5.97
C ALA A 101 -10.91 -7.60 4.55
N PHE A 102 -11.25 -6.31 4.40
CA PHE A 102 -11.41 -5.70 3.08
C PHE A 102 -10.11 -5.74 2.28
N LEU A 103 -8.98 -5.31 2.86
CA LEU A 103 -7.68 -5.32 2.19
C LEU A 103 -7.21 -6.74 1.82
N GLU A 104 -7.50 -7.73 2.67
CA GLU A 104 -7.20 -9.15 2.39
C GLU A 104 -8.10 -9.74 1.29
N SER A 105 -9.24 -9.12 1.00
CA SER A 105 -10.13 -9.53 -0.09
C SER A 105 -9.74 -8.99 -1.47
N LEU A 106 -8.75 -8.07 -1.52
CA LEU A 106 -8.27 -7.43 -2.75
C LEU A 106 -7.24 -8.28 -3.50
#